data_AF-A0A6H9UVX8-F1
#
_entry.id   AF-A0A6H9UVX8-F1
#
_cell.length_a   1.000
_cell.length_b   1.000
_cell.length_c   1.000
_cell.angle_alpha   90.00
_cell.angle_beta   90.00
_cell.angle_gamma   90.00
#
_symmetry.space_group_name_H-M   'P 1'
#
loop_
_entity.id
_entity.type
_entity.pdbx_description
1 polymer ?
#
loop_
_entity_poly.entity_id
_entity_poly.type
_entity_poly.pdbx_seq_one_letter_code
_entity_poly.pdbx_strand_id
1 'polypeptide(L)'
;MSVTTISGFTPPHIKRYEACIGSFNYEYEGRVIKDGRPTGEILNASWAVGQEVKLSGTSTTFTQQLVLVPVAIDAKFGSVTLNVQFDCLLADRCSNGPQSWDGALEWTGADPFSHSSVGKIDHTWNAANKADTLDLSTKITAYSPVANPAAMRWQTDGAQIRCDKISSDTPGCTFYKYIPTWVMNFAKTPPAVAHAWLIQAKLPNHPVARQPTSRCSFFLPRIRTSTAAIRTTTAR
;
A
#
# COMPACT_ATOMS: atom_id res chain seq x y z
N MET A 1 21.61 -13.31 0.48
CA MET A 1 20.36 -12.58 0.17
C MET A 1 20.74 -11.42 -0.72
N SER A 2 20.57 -11.56 -2.02
CA SER A 2 20.77 -10.44 -2.95
C SER A 2 19.51 -9.60 -2.97
N VAL A 3 19.62 -8.34 -2.59
CA VAL A 3 18.60 -7.32 -2.86
C VAL A 3 18.83 -6.89 -4.29
N THR A 4 18.09 -7.48 -5.23
CA THR A 4 18.14 -7.06 -6.63
C THR A 4 17.38 -5.74 -6.75
N THR A 5 18.09 -4.68 -7.09
CA THR A 5 17.49 -3.40 -7.47
C THR A 5 16.70 -3.61 -8.77
N ILE A 6 15.38 -3.49 -8.70
CA ILE A 6 14.47 -3.70 -9.82
C ILE A 6 14.65 -2.53 -10.79
N SER A 7 15.15 -2.78 -11.99
CA SER A 7 15.13 -1.82 -13.09
C SER A 7 13.70 -1.71 -13.64
N GLY A 8 13.13 -0.49 -13.72
CA GLY A 8 11.81 -0.26 -14.31
C GLY A 8 10.67 0.07 -13.34
N PHE A 9 10.97 0.38 -12.07
CA PHE A 9 9.94 0.81 -11.12
C PHE A 9 9.36 2.18 -11.49
N THR A 10 8.07 2.23 -11.86
CA THR A 10 7.37 3.51 -12.00
C THR A 10 7.11 4.09 -10.59
N PRO A 11 7.34 5.40 -10.36
CA PRO A 11 7.11 6.00 -9.04
C PRO A 11 5.67 5.72 -8.55
N PRO A 12 5.48 5.42 -7.26
CA PRO A 12 4.17 5.08 -6.76
C PRO A 12 3.27 6.32 -6.79
N HIS A 13 2.03 6.14 -7.26
CA HIS A 13 1.02 7.19 -7.23
C HIS A 13 0.22 7.07 -5.93
N ILE A 14 0.44 7.99 -4.99
CA ILE A 14 -0.08 7.92 -3.62
C ILE A 14 -1.03 9.10 -3.36
N LYS A 15 -2.31 8.78 -3.12
CA LYS A 15 -3.31 9.68 -2.54
C LYS A 15 -3.39 9.47 -1.03
N ARG A 16 -4.30 10.16 -0.35
CA ARG A 16 -4.51 10.01 1.10
C ARG A 16 -4.88 8.57 1.52
N TYR A 17 -5.71 7.91 0.72
CA TYR A 17 -6.30 6.61 1.04
C TYR A 17 -6.10 5.55 -0.05
N GLU A 18 -5.46 5.89 -1.16
CA GLU A 18 -5.24 4.96 -2.28
C GLU A 18 -3.78 5.09 -2.71
N ALA A 19 -3.08 3.98 -2.86
CA ALA A 19 -1.74 3.95 -3.43
C ALA A 19 -1.64 2.88 -4.50
N CYS A 20 -1.19 3.28 -5.69
CA CYS A 20 -0.70 2.36 -6.71
C CYS A 20 0.82 2.31 -6.56
N ILE A 21 1.34 1.14 -6.19
CA ILE A 21 2.70 0.92 -5.68
C ILE A 21 3.71 0.74 -6.83
N GLY A 22 3.41 1.36 -7.98
CA GLY A 22 4.15 1.17 -9.22
C GLY A 22 3.78 -0.16 -9.89
N SER A 23 3.88 -0.18 -11.23
CA SER A 23 3.92 -1.43 -11.97
C SER A 23 5.38 -1.78 -12.25
N PHE A 24 5.76 -3.04 -12.05
CA PHE A 24 7.07 -3.56 -12.38
C PHE A 24 6.95 -4.96 -12.98
N ASN A 25 8.01 -5.44 -13.61
CA ASN A 25 8.06 -6.80 -14.11
C ASN A 25 8.74 -7.70 -13.07
N TYR A 26 8.03 -8.72 -12.63
CA TYR A 26 8.62 -9.83 -11.90
C TYR A 26 9.25 -10.78 -12.92
N GLU A 27 10.55 -11.01 -12.79
CA GLU A 27 11.32 -11.90 -13.67
C GLU A 27 11.73 -13.16 -12.91
N TYR A 28 11.49 -14.31 -13.52
CA TYR A 28 11.88 -15.62 -13.03
C TYR A 28 12.92 -16.23 -13.97
N GLU A 29 14.16 -16.29 -13.48
CA GLU A 29 15.26 -17.05 -14.10
C GLU A 29 15.32 -18.44 -13.46
N GLY A 30 14.79 -19.45 -14.15
CA GLY A 30 14.81 -20.84 -13.71
C GLY A 30 15.99 -21.60 -14.30
N ARG A 31 16.87 -22.16 -13.47
CA ARG A 31 17.95 -23.06 -13.90
C ARG A 31 17.41 -24.49 -13.94
N VAL A 32 17.51 -25.12 -15.11
CA VAL A 32 16.95 -26.46 -15.33
C VAL A 32 17.71 -27.49 -14.51
N ILE A 33 16.98 -28.31 -13.76
CA ILE A 33 17.49 -29.41 -12.95
C ILE A 33 17.13 -30.73 -13.62
N LYS A 34 18.12 -31.59 -13.85
CA LYS A 34 17.93 -32.99 -14.26
C LYS A 34 18.71 -33.88 -13.30
N ASP A 35 18.07 -34.95 -12.80
CA ASP A 35 18.67 -35.89 -11.84
C ASP A 35 19.30 -35.20 -10.62
N GLY A 36 18.66 -34.12 -10.14
CA GLY A 36 19.13 -33.33 -9.00
C GLY A 36 20.34 -32.42 -9.28
N ARG A 37 20.79 -32.29 -10.53
CA ARG A 37 21.92 -31.43 -10.92
C ARG A 37 21.49 -30.32 -11.90
N PRO A 38 22.01 -29.09 -11.75
CA PRO A 38 21.76 -28.03 -12.71
C PRO A 38 22.45 -28.36 -14.04
N THR A 39 21.72 -28.21 -15.14
CA THR A 39 22.21 -28.53 -16.49
C THR A 39 22.96 -27.38 -17.16
N GLY A 40 22.86 -26.17 -16.60
CA GLY A 40 23.35 -24.93 -17.21
C GLY A 40 22.33 -24.25 -18.13
N GLU A 41 21.25 -24.93 -18.52
CA GLU A 41 20.13 -24.33 -19.24
C GLU A 41 19.34 -23.39 -18.31
N ILE A 42 19.01 -22.21 -18.83
CA ILE A 42 18.26 -21.15 -18.15
C ILE A 42 16.97 -20.92 -18.92
N LEU A 43 15.85 -20.96 -18.21
CA LEU A 43 14.51 -20.65 -18.72
C LEU A 43 14.04 -19.34 -18.09
N ASN A 44 13.29 -18.55 -18.85
CA ASN A 44 12.83 -17.24 -18.40
C ASN A 44 11.31 -17.14 -18.44
N ALA A 45 10.73 -16.59 -17.38
CA ALA A 45 9.34 -16.21 -17.33
C ALA A 45 9.20 -14.83 -16.68
N SER A 46 8.15 -14.09 -17.03
CA SER A 46 7.92 -12.75 -16.52
C SER A 46 6.44 -12.41 -16.42
N TRP A 47 6.12 -11.60 -15.41
CA TRP A 47 4.77 -11.08 -15.17
C TRP A 47 4.85 -9.58 -14.93
N ALA A 48 3.95 -8.83 -15.55
CA ALA A 48 3.66 -7.47 -15.14
C ALA A 48 2.88 -7.53 -13.83
N VAL A 49 3.43 -6.89 -12.80
CA VAL A 49 2.88 -6.83 -11.46
C VAL A 49 2.34 -5.44 -11.20
N GLY A 50 1.05 -5.36 -10.88
CA GLY A 50 0.42 -4.15 -10.36
C GLY A 50 0.02 -4.35 -8.90
N GLN A 51 0.39 -3.43 -8.02
CA GLN A 51 -0.01 -3.49 -6.62
C GLN A 51 -0.79 -2.23 -6.22
N GLU A 52 -1.91 -2.43 -5.55
CA GLU A 52 -2.74 -1.36 -5.01
C GLU A 52 -2.99 -1.58 -3.51
N VAL A 53 -2.99 -0.50 -2.74
CA VAL A 53 -3.42 -0.50 -1.34
C VAL A 53 -4.48 0.56 -1.15
N LYS A 54 -5.62 0.15 -0.60
CA LYS A 54 -6.76 0.99 -0.30
C LYS A 54 -7.02 1.04 1.20
N LEU A 55 -6.81 2.22 1.76
CA LEU A 55 -7.00 2.53 3.17
C LEU A 55 -8.38 3.13 3.41
N SER A 56 -8.76 3.24 4.68
CA SER A 56 -9.98 3.89 5.11
C SER A 56 -9.70 4.85 6.26
N GLY A 57 -10.21 6.08 6.16
CA GLY A 57 -10.14 7.05 7.25
C GLY A 57 -11.07 6.77 8.43
N THR A 58 -11.88 5.72 8.34
CA THR A 58 -12.90 5.37 9.34
C THR A 58 -12.96 3.86 9.62
N SER A 59 -11.92 3.12 9.26
CA SER A 59 -11.79 1.68 9.55
C SER A 59 -10.36 1.33 9.91
N THR A 60 -10.21 0.33 10.77
CA THR A 60 -8.92 -0.31 11.09
C THR A 60 -8.53 -1.35 10.04
N THR A 61 -9.46 -1.74 9.17
CA THR A 61 -9.24 -2.68 8.06
C THR A 61 -8.98 -1.93 6.77
N PHE A 62 -8.01 -2.43 6.01
CA PHE A 62 -7.64 -1.91 4.70
C PHE A 62 -7.26 -3.03 3.75
N THR A 63 -7.47 -2.81 2.46
CA THR A 63 -7.34 -3.87 1.45
C THR A 63 -6.06 -3.66 0.65
N GLN A 64 -5.36 -4.77 0.38
CA GLN A 64 -4.29 -4.82 -0.58
C GLN A 64 -4.71 -5.72 -1.76
N GLN A 65 -4.42 -5.25 -2.97
CA GLN A 65 -4.65 -5.98 -4.22
C GLN A 65 -3.34 -6.15 -4.98
N LEU A 66 -3.16 -7.32 -5.58
CA LEU A 66 -2.08 -7.61 -6.52
C LEU A 66 -2.67 -8.12 -7.83
N VAL A 67 -2.20 -7.59 -8.95
CA VAL A 67 -2.57 -8.02 -10.29
C VAL A 67 -1.33 -8.60 -10.94
N LEU A 68 -1.47 -9.81 -11.48
CA LEU A 68 -0.43 -10.55 -12.18
C LEU A 68 -0.89 -10.78 -13.62
N VAL A 69 -0.16 -10.21 -14.56
CA VAL A 69 -0.41 -10.42 -16.00
C VAL A 69 0.83 -11.08 -16.60
N PRO A 70 0.72 -12.29 -17.17
CA PRO A 70 1.86 -12.93 -17.80
C PRO A 70 2.35 -12.10 -19.01
N VAL A 71 3.67 -11.94 -19.12
CA VAL A 71 4.32 -11.18 -20.21
C VAL A 71 5.06 -12.14 -21.14
N ALA A 72 5.76 -13.13 -20.58
CA ALA A 72 6.40 -14.19 -21.33
C ALA A 72 6.64 -15.39 -20.41
N ILE A 73 6.51 -16.61 -20.91
CA ILE A 73 6.88 -17.83 -20.18
C ILE A 73 7.50 -18.79 -21.20
N ASP A 74 8.71 -19.25 -20.94
CA ASP A 74 9.36 -20.25 -21.79
C ASP A 74 8.52 -21.54 -21.82
N ALA A 75 8.20 -22.02 -23.03
CA ALA A 75 7.43 -23.25 -23.23
C ALA A 75 8.05 -24.47 -22.53
N LYS A 76 9.38 -24.50 -22.38
CA LYS A 76 10.11 -25.59 -21.73
C LYS A 76 9.86 -25.71 -20.23
N PHE A 77 9.29 -24.69 -19.59
CA PHE A 77 8.87 -24.83 -18.18
C PHE A 77 7.77 -25.89 -18.01
N GLY A 78 6.97 -26.16 -19.05
CA GLY A 78 5.74 -26.94 -18.95
C GLY A 78 4.65 -26.15 -18.22
N SER A 79 4.84 -25.94 -16.92
CA SER A 79 4.07 -24.99 -16.11
C SER A 79 4.94 -24.23 -15.12
N VAL A 80 4.44 -23.05 -14.73
CA VAL A 80 4.99 -22.24 -13.63
C VAL A 80 3.88 -21.89 -12.67
N THR A 81 4.08 -22.21 -11.39
CA THR A 81 3.17 -21.86 -10.30
C THR A 81 3.77 -20.73 -9.46
N LEU A 82 2.98 -19.71 -9.17
CA LEU A 82 3.37 -18.63 -8.27
C LEU A 82 2.72 -18.82 -6.89
N ASN A 83 3.52 -18.75 -5.83
CA ASN A 83 3.04 -18.61 -4.47
C ASN A 83 3.22 -17.16 -4.03
N VAL A 84 2.13 -16.51 -3.66
CA VAL A 84 2.11 -15.10 -3.24
C VAL A 84 1.83 -15.02 -1.74
N GLN A 85 2.66 -14.26 -1.04
CA GLN A 85 2.53 -14.00 0.39
C GLN A 85 2.43 -12.50 0.61
N PHE A 86 1.39 -12.11 1.36
CA PHE A 86 1.18 -10.74 1.81
C PHE A 86 1.45 -10.68 3.31
N ASP A 87 2.37 -9.81 3.71
CA ASP A 87 2.81 -9.72 5.09
C ASP A 87 2.69 -8.30 5.59
N CYS A 88 1.95 -8.12 6.68
CA CYS A 88 2.14 -6.97 7.55
C CYS A 88 3.37 -7.22 8.44
N LEU A 89 4.42 -6.41 8.26
CA LEU A 89 5.76 -6.71 8.81
C LEU A 89 5.83 -6.64 10.34
N LEU A 90 4.91 -5.90 10.95
CA LEU A 90 4.81 -5.74 12.40
C LEU A 90 3.59 -6.52 12.89
N ALA A 91 3.77 -7.84 13.08
CA ALA A 91 2.68 -8.78 13.39
C ALA A 91 1.96 -8.45 14.72
N ASP A 92 2.60 -7.71 15.62
CA ASP A 92 2.00 -7.17 16.85
C ASP A 92 1.05 -6.01 16.56
N ARG A 93 1.24 -5.29 15.45
CA ARG A 93 0.46 -4.11 15.07
C ARG A 93 -0.60 -4.40 14.03
N CYS A 94 -0.47 -5.46 13.25
CA CYS A 94 -1.43 -5.76 12.19
C CYS A 94 -1.47 -7.24 11.86
N SER A 95 -2.66 -7.70 11.49
CA SER A 95 -2.94 -9.07 11.07
C SER A 95 -3.35 -9.10 9.61
N ASN A 96 -3.09 -10.24 8.97
CA ASN A 96 -3.50 -10.53 7.62
C ASN A 96 -4.77 -11.39 7.69
N GLY A 97 -5.81 -11.01 6.95
CA GLY A 97 -7.00 -11.82 6.74
C GLY A 97 -6.75 -12.94 5.72
N PRO A 98 -7.80 -13.69 5.34
CA PRO A 98 -7.69 -14.68 4.28
C PRO A 98 -7.39 -14.00 2.94
N GLN A 99 -6.49 -14.61 2.16
CA GLN A 99 -6.28 -14.22 0.78
C GLN A 99 -7.34 -14.84 -0.13
N SER A 100 -7.75 -14.09 -1.15
CA SER A 100 -8.64 -14.55 -2.21
C SER A 100 -8.01 -14.26 -3.57
N TRP A 101 -8.23 -15.15 -4.54
CA TRP A 101 -7.69 -15.04 -5.88
C TRP A 101 -8.80 -15.22 -6.90
N ASP A 102 -8.84 -14.31 -7.87
CA ASP A 102 -9.59 -14.44 -9.11
C ASP A 102 -8.58 -14.77 -10.22
N GLY A 103 -8.70 -15.96 -10.83
CA GLY A 103 -7.69 -16.54 -11.71
C GLY A 103 -6.75 -17.52 -11.00
N ALA A 104 -6.25 -18.52 -11.73
CA ALA A 104 -5.31 -19.50 -11.21
C ALA A 104 -3.93 -18.87 -10.99
N LEU A 105 -3.13 -19.46 -10.11
CA LEU A 105 -1.72 -19.03 -9.93
C LEU A 105 -0.75 -19.96 -10.67
N GLU A 106 -1.23 -20.63 -11.71
CA GLU A 106 -0.44 -21.54 -12.54
C GLU A 106 -0.65 -21.19 -14.01
N TRP A 107 0.45 -21.00 -14.72
CA TRP A 107 0.45 -20.75 -16.16
C TRP A 107 1.21 -21.84 -16.87
N THR A 108 0.73 -22.23 -18.05
CA THR A 108 1.45 -23.18 -18.90
C THR A 108 2.39 -22.42 -19.83
N GLY A 109 3.52 -23.03 -20.16
CA GLY A 109 4.42 -22.48 -21.18
C GLY A 109 3.85 -22.57 -22.61
N ALA A 110 2.87 -23.45 -22.85
CA ALA A 110 2.23 -23.62 -24.16
C ALA A 110 1.18 -22.53 -24.45
N ASP A 111 0.46 -22.07 -23.43
CA ASP A 111 -0.47 -20.94 -23.49
C ASP A 111 -0.21 -19.98 -22.30
N PRO A 112 0.84 -19.16 -22.42
CA PRO A 112 1.27 -18.29 -21.33
C PRO A 112 0.30 -17.14 -21.06
N PHE A 113 -0.55 -16.77 -22.02
CA PHE A 113 -1.47 -15.63 -21.92
C PHE A 113 -2.91 -16.02 -21.63
N SER A 114 -3.14 -17.30 -21.28
CA SER A 114 -4.46 -17.86 -21.00
C SER A 114 -5.30 -17.04 -20.00
N HIS A 115 -4.66 -16.40 -19.01
CA HIS A 115 -5.35 -15.59 -18.01
C HIS A 115 -4.41 -14.63 -17.27
N SER A 116 -5.01 -13.64 -16.63
CA SER A 116 -4.42 -12.82 -15.55
C SER A 116 -5.00 -13.23 -14.21
N SER A 117 -4.30 -12.91 -13.13
CA SER A 117 -4.75 -13.27 -11.77
C SER A 117 -4.74 -12.07 -10.84
N VAL A 118 -5.82 -11.90 -10.08
CA VAL A 118 -6.01 -10.79 -9.16
C VAL A 118 -6.18 -11.34 -7.74
N GLY A 119 -5.18 -11.06 -6.91
CA GLY A 119 -5.16 -11.43 -5.50
C GLY A 119 -5.64 -10.27 -4.63
N LYS A 120 -6.47 -10.57 -3.64
CA LYS A 120 -6.92 -9.60 -2.63
C LYS A 120 -6.73 -10.15 -1.24
N ILE A 121 -6.31 -9.28 -0.33
CA ILE A 121 -6.22 -9.56 1.09
C ILE A 121 -6.64 -8.33 1.87
N ASP A 122 -7.36 -8.55 2.96
CA ASP A 122 -7.63 -7.52 3.94
C ASP A 122 -6.61 -7.62 5.08
N HIS A 123 -6.00 -6.50 5.41
CA HIS A 123 -5.16 -6.34 6.59
C HIS A 123 -5.96 -5.61 7.65
N THR A 124 -5.76 -5.98 8.91
CA THR A 124 -6.39 -5.31 10.04
C THR A 124 -5.33 -4.80 10.99
N TRP A 125 -5.38 -3.51 11.30
CA TRP A 125 -4.58 -2.92 12.37
C TRP A 125 -5.10 -3.42 13.74
N ASN A 126 -4.22 -4.06 14.52
CA ASN A 126 -4.54 -4.88 15.70
C ASN A 126 -4.61 -4.11 17.04
N ALA A 127 -4.30 -2.81 17.08
CA ALA A 127 -4.29 -1.98 18.31
C ALA A 127 -5.14 -0.72 18.09
N ALA A 128 -5.90 -0.10 19.01
CA ALA A 128 -5.86 0.14 20.47
C ALA A 128 -5.19 1.48 20.87
N ASN A 129 -5.99 2.55 20.93
CA ASN A 129 -5.76 3.85 21.58
C ASN A 129 -4.57 4.75 21.14
N LYS A 130 -3.69 4.34 20.22
CA LYS A 130 -2.50 5.12 19.83
C LYS A 130 -2.42 5.39 18.32
N ALA A 131 -1.37 6.10 17.92
CA ALA A 131 -0.98 6.27 16.51
C ALA A 131 0.18 5.32 16.19
N ASP A 132 0.00 4.52 15.15
CA ASP A 132 0.96 3.54 14.68
C ASP A 132 1.35 3.78 13.24
N THR A 133 2.53 3.27 12.91
CA THR A 133 3.03 3.18 11.55
C THR A 133 3.15 1.71 11.18
N LEU A 134 2.62 1.34 10.03
CA LEU A 134 2.57 -0.01 9.48
C LEU A 134 3.30 -0.05 8.13
N ASP A 135 4.02 -1.14 7.91
CA ASP A 135 4.73 -1.41 6.68
C ASP A 135 4.27 -2.77 6.12
N LEU A 136 3.97 -2.78 4.82
CA LEU A 136 3.55 -3.96 4.10
C LEU A 136 4.69 -4.51 3.26
N SER A 137 4.74 -5.83 3.14
CA SER A 137 5.64 -6.53 2.24
C SER A 137 4.89 -7.59 1.46
N THR A 138 5.34 -7.81 0.24
CA THR A 138 4.80 -8.85 -0.63
C THR A 138 5.94 -9.68 -1.16
N LYS A 139 5.72 -11.00 -1.19
CA LYS A 139 6.69 -11.97 -1.69
C LYS A 139 6.01 -12.85 -2.73
N ILE A 140 6.63 -12.99 -3.89
CA ILE A 140 6.28 -13.98 -4.90
C ILE A 140 7.39 -15.03 -4.91
N THR A 141 7.01 -16.31 -4.94
CA THR A 141 7.91 -17.43 -5.20
C THR A 141 7.41 -18.19 -6.41
N ALA A 142 8.22 -18.27 -7.46
CA ALA A 142 7.94 -19.08 -8.63
C ALA A 142 8.46 -20.50 -8.43
N TYR A 143 7.68 -21.47 -8.88
CA TYR A 143 7.99 -22.90 -8.88
C TYR A 143 7.78 -23.46 -10.28
N SER A 144 8.66 -24.38 -10.67
CA SER A 144 8.54 -25.14 -11.89
C SER A 144 8.91 -26.60 -11.61
N PRO A 145 8.29 -27.58 -12.30
CA PRO A 145 8.70 -28.98 -12.19
C PRO A 145 10.11 -29.26 -12.74
N VAL A 146 10.64 -28.39 -13.60
CA VAL A 146 11.90 -28.63 -14.32
C VAL A 146 13.03 -27.69 -13.89
N ALA A 147 12.75 -26.65 -13.10
CA ALA A 147 13.72 -25.64 -12.73
C ALA A 147 13.66 -25.31 -11.23
N ASN A 148 14.77 -24.80 -10.69
CA ASN A 148 14.81 -24.37 -9.28
C ASN A 148 13.82 -23.23 -8.99
N PRO A 149 13.23 -23.16 -7.79
CA PRO A 149 12.39 -22.05 -7.43
C PRO A 149 13.19 -20.76 -7.28
N ALA A 150 12.53 -19.62 -7.50
CA ALA A 150 13.09 -18.29 -7.25
C ALA A 150 12.06 -17.44 -6.51
N ALA A 151 12.52 -16.66 -5.54
CA ALA A 151 11.66 -15.78 -4.75
C ALA A 151 12.12 -14.33 -4.86
N MET A 152 11.15 -13.44 -4.93
CA MET A 152 11.36 -12.00 -4.84
C MET A 152 10.44 -11.45 -3.75
N ARG A 153 11.00 -10.58 -2.92
CA ARG A 153 10.26 -9.85 -1.89
C ARG A 153 10.51 -8.38 -2.08
N TRP A 154 9.45 -7.60 -1.99
CA TRP A 154 9.54 -6.15 -2.00
C TRP A 154 8.70 -5.55 -0.88
N GLN A 155 9.03 -4.31 -0.59
CA GLN A 155 8.33 -3.47 0.35
C GLN A 155 7.90 -2.22 -0.40
N THR A 156 6.87 -1.58 0.12
CA THR A 156 6.36 -0.37 -0.49
C THR A 156 7.06 0.84 0.11
N ASP A 157 8.24 1.18 -0.40
CA ASP A 157 8.88 2.42 0.01
C ASP A 157 7.99 3.61 -0.41
N GLY A 158 7.56 4.37 0.60
CA GLY A 158 6.73 5.56 0.43
C GLY A 158 5.23 5.38 0.62
N ALA A 159 4.69 4.16 0.59
CA ALA A 159 3.31 3.90 1.01
C ALA A 159 3.22 3.29 2.42
N GLN A 160 4.16 3.71 3.28
CA GLN A 160 4.05 3.48 4.71
C GLN A 160 2.71 4.02 5.23
N ILE A 161 2.00 3.20 6.01
CA ILE A 161 0.64 3.47 6.45
C ILE A 161 0.72 4.02 7.87
N ARG A 162 0.01 5.11 8.14
CA ARG A 162 -0.22 5.63 9.48
C ARG A 162 -1.66 5.35 9.87
N CYS A 163 -1.87 4.66 10.98
CA CYS A 163 -3.19 4.42 11.56
C CYS A 163 -3.30 5.12 12.91
N ASP A 164 -4.36 5.90 13.12
CA ASP A 164 -4.62 6.56 14.40
C ASP A 164 -6.11 6.88 14.59
N LYS A 165 -6.43 7.34 15.80
CA LYS A 165 -7.74 7.92 16.17
C LYS A 165 -7.60 9.34 16.74
N ILE A 166 -6.50 10.04 16.45
CA ILE A 166 -6.18 11.32 17.09
C ILE A 166 -7.16 12.41 16.63
N SER A 167 -7.57 12.36 15.36
CA SER A 167 -8.45 13.37 14.76
C SER A 167 -9.95 13.05 14.84
N SER A 168 -10.32 11.85 15.29
CA SER A 168 -11.71 11.38 15.35
C SER A 168 -11.84 10.20 16.33
N ASP A 169 -13.00 10.08 16.98
CA ASP A 169 -13.35 8.89 17.77
C ASP A 169 -13.41 7.60 16.93
N THR A 170 -13.51 7.75 15.59
CA THR A 170 -13.41 6.62 14.66
C THR A 170 -11.97 6.43 14.20
N PRO A 171 -11.35 5.26 14.46
CA PRO A 171 -10.00 4.97 13.99
C PRO A 171 -9.93 4.91 12.46
N GLY A 172 -8.78 5.27 11.90
CA GLY A 172 -8.55 5.21 10.46
C GLY A 172 -7.08 5.17 10.09
N CYS A 173 -6.83 4.76 8.85
CA CYS A 173 -5.50 4.66 8.26
C CYS A 173 -5.36 5.60 7.06
N THR A 174 -4.18 6.20 6.90
CA THR A 174 -3.80 7.09 5.80
C THR A 174 -2.35 6.81 5.40
N PHE A 175 -1.96 7.16 4.17
CA PHE A 175 -0.54 7.07 3.80
C PHE A 175 0.26 8.17 4.50
N TYR A 176 1.34 7.79 5.16
CA TYR A 176 2.15 8.69 6.00
C TYR A 176 2.80 9.82 5.19
N LYS A 177 3.32 9.50 4.00
CA LYS A 177 3.96 10.49 3.11
C LYS A 177 2.97 11.35 2.33
N TYR A 178 1.65 11.14 2.46
CA TYR A 178 0.67 11.98 1.78
C TYR A 178 0.65 13.39 2.39
N ILE A 179 1.01 14.37 1.55
CA ILE A 179 0.92 15.79 1.88
C ILE A 179 -0.42 16.29 1.35
N PRO A 180 -1.38 16.70 2.21
CA PRO A 180 -2.60 17.30 1.72
C PRO A 180 -2.27 18.56 0.91
N THR A 181 -2.72 18.68 -0.33
CA THR A 181 -2.50 19.88 -1.19
C THR A 181 -3.57 20.96 -0.99
N TRP A 182 -4.27 20.96 0.15
CA TRP A 182 -5.36 21.90 0.42
C TRP A 182 -4.84 23.33 0.52
N VAL A 183 -5.10 24.12 -0.51
CA VAL A 183 -4.88 25.57 -0.52
C VAL A 183 -5.95 26.21 0.37
N MET A 184 -5.51 26.84 1.45
CA MET A 184 -6.39 27.60 2.32
C MET A 184 -6.95 28.80 1.56
N ASN A 185 -8.28 28.93 1.51
CA ASN A 185 -8.93 30.07 0.87
C ASN A 185 -8.89 31.29 1.79
N PHE A 186 -7.83 32.10 1.67
CA PHE A 186 -7.62 33.33 2.44
C PHE A 186 -8.77 34.35 2.27
N ALA A 187 -9.44 34.36 1.12
CA ALA A 187 -10.53 35.29 0.85
C ALA A 187 -11.83 34.90 1.58
N LYS A 188 -12.09 33.60 1.72
CA LYS A 188 -13.34 33.11 2.32
C LYS A 188 -13.28 33.00 3.85
N THR A 189 -12.13 32.65 4.42
CA THR A 189 -12.00 32.41 5.87
C THR A 189 -10.69 32.95 6.47
N PRO A 190 -10.40 34.26 6.38
CA PRO A 190 -9.12 34.83 6.78
C PRO A 190 -8.67 34.49 8.23
N PRO A 191 -9.56 34.51 9.25
CA PRO A 191 -9.16 34.16 10.62
C PRO A 191 -8.68 32.72 10.79
N ALA A 192 -9.33 31.77 10.12
CA ALA A 192 -8.96 30.35 10.19
C ALA A 192 -7.59 30.11 9.57
N VAL A 193 -7.29 30.81 8.48
CA VAL A 193 -6.00 30.70 7.80
C VAL A 193 -4.88 31.33 8.62
N ALA A 194 -5.12 32.50 9.23
CA ALA A 194 -4.17 33.13 10.15
C ALA A 194 -3.87 32.24 11.37
N HIS A 195 -4.90 31.60 11.92
CA HIS A 195 -4.76 30.68 13.05
C HIS A 195 -3.94 29.42 12.66
N ALA A 196 -4.21 28.83 11.49
CA ALA A 196 -3.45 27.70 11.00
C ALA A 196 -1.99 28.06 10.69
N TRP A 197 -1.73 29.25 10.14
CA TRP A 197 -0.38 29.77 9.95
C TRP A 197 0.36 29.96 11.28
N LEU A 198 -0.31 30.48 12.31
CA LEU A 198 0.27 30.64 13.65
C LEU A 198 0.66 29.29 14.27
N ILE A 199 -0.20 28.28 14.13
CA ILE A 199 0.08 26.90 14.57
C ILE A 199 1.32 26.34 13.85
N GLN A 200 1.42 26.54 12.53
CA GLN A 200 2.59 26.13 11.75
C GLN A 200 3.88 26.85 12.19
N ALA A 201 3.80 28.16 12.45
CA ALA A 201 4.96 28.98 12.78
C ALA A 201 5.49 28.77 14.22
N LYS A 202 4.63 28.29 15.14
CA LYS A 202 4.96 28.22 16.58
C LYS A 202 5.14 26.81 17.13
N LEU A 203 4.77 25.75 16.39
CA LEU A 203 5.01 24.36 16.80
C LEU A 203 5.95 23.63 15.83
N PRO A 204 7.29 23.76 15.97
CA PRO A 204 8.25 23.13 15.07
C PRO A 204 8.22 21.59 15.04
N ASN A 205 7.61 20.95 16.05
CA ASN A 205 7.43 19.49 16.13
C ASN A 205 6.00 19.02 15.87
N HIS A 206 5.10 19.90 15.42
CA HIS A 206 3.76 19.48 15.01
C HIS A 206 3.84 18.65 13.71
N PRO A 207 2.97 17.65 13.48
CA PRO A 207 3.00 16.83 12.25
C PRO A 207 2.91 17.63 10.94
N VAL A 208 2.44 18.87 11.02
CA VAL A 208 2.40 19.84 9.91
C VAL A 208 3.73 20.59 9.72
N ALA A 209 4.54 20.74 10.76
CA ALA A 209 5.78 21.53 10.73
C ALA A 209 6.99 20.76 10.18
N ARG A 210 6.92 19.42 10.14
CA ARG A 210 7.89 18.61 9.38
C ARG A 210 7.47 18.51 7.93
N GLN A 211 7.79 19.55 7.17
CA GLN A 211 7.95 19.39 5.73
C GLN A 211 9.06 20.30 5.20
N PRO A 212 10.02 19.75 4.45
CA PRO A 212 10.83 20.55 3.56
C PRO A 212 9.90 21.12 2.48
N THR A 213 9.85 22.44 2.40
CA THR A 213 9.57 23.21 1.18
C THR A 213 8.30 22.88 0.39
N SER A 214 7.10 23.05 0.97
CA SER A 214 5.95 23.71 0.30
C SER A 214 4.69 23.61 1.16
N ARG A 215 4.13 24.76 1.51
CA ARG A 215 3.00 24.97 2.42
C ARG A 215 1.77 24.12 2.02
N CYS A 216 1.32 23.20 2.87
CA CYS A 216 -0.09 22.85 3.07
C CYS A 216 -0.31 22.09 4.40
N SER A 217 -1.47 22.32 5.05
CA SER A 217 -1.76 21.98 6.45
C SER A 217 -2.88 20.94 6.60
N PHE A 218 -2.82 20.11 7.65
CA PHE A 218 -3.84 19.12 8.02
C PHE A 218 -5.18 19.71 8.52
N PHE A 219 -6.22 18.88 8.41
CA PHE A 219 -7.66 19.12 8.61
C PHE A 219 -8.07 19.37 10.07
N LEU A 220 -9.01 20.32 10.30
CA LEU A 220 -9.84 20.41 11.51
C LEU A 220 -11.22 19.77 11.21
N PRO A 221 -11.84 19.03 12.15
CA PRO A 221 -13.13 18.40 11.91
C PRO A 221 -14.25 19.43 11.65
N ARG A 222 -15.24 18.99 10.86
CA ARG A 222 -16.44 19.75 10.51
C ARG A 222 -17.24 20.02 11.80
N ILE A 223 -17.41 21.29 12.17
CA ILE A 223 -18.30 21.70 13.25
C ILE A 223 -19.72 21.21 12.90
N ARG A 224 -20.28 20.29 13.68
CA ARG A 224 -21.73 20.05 13.68
C ARG A 224 -22.36 21.26 14.33
N THR A 225 -23.15 22.02 13.57
CA THR A 225 -23.99 23.10 14.09
C THR A 225 -24.97 22.50 15.10
N SER A 226 -24.68 22.67 16.39
CA SER A 226 -25.66 22.51 17.44
C SER A 226 -26.50 23.79 17.48
N THR A 227 -27.77 23.68 17.12
CA THR A 227 -28.75 24.75 17.24
C THR A 227 -29.04 24.97 18.74
N ALA A 228 -28.30 25.88 19.38
CA ALA A 228 -28.60 26.31 20.74
C ALA A 228 -29.76 27.31 20.71
N ALA A 229 -30.90 26.91 21.26
CA ALA A 229 -32.07 27.76 21.48
C ALA A 229 -31.72 28.91 22.44
N ILE A 230 -31.99 30.15 22.02
CA ILE A 230 -31.90 31.34 22.86
C ILE A 230 -33.10 31.32 23.82
N ARG A 231 -32.85 31.11 25.12
CA ARG A 231 -33.80 31.48 26.19
C ARG A 231 -33.39 32.83 26.75
N THR A 232 -34.17 33.86 26.45
CA THR A 232 -34.12 35.17 27.08
C THR A 232 -34.94 35.11 28.36
N THR A 233 -34.32 35.36 29.51
CA THR A 233 -35.06 35.61 30.76
C THR A 233 -34.75 37.03 31.21
N THR A 234 -35.74 37.90 31.09
CA THR A 234 -35.74 39.29 31.55
C THR A 234 -35.87 39.31 33.07
N ALA A 235 -34.99 40.02 33.76
CA ALA A 235 -35.11 40.33 35.18
C ALA A 235 -36.17 41.43 35.37
N ARG A 236 -37.04 41.25 36.37
CA ARG A 236 -37.86 42.30 36.97
C ARG A 236 -37.74 42.20 38.48
#